data_AF-A0A1V6QCF6-F1
#
_entry.id   AF-A0A1V6QCF6-F1
#
_cell.length_a   1.000
_cell.length_b   1.000
_cell.length_c   1.000
_cell.angle_alpha   90.00
_cell.angle_beta   90.00
_cell.angle_gamma   90.00
#
_symmetry.space_group_name_H-M   'P 1'
#
loop_
_entity.id
_entity.type
_entity.pdbx_description
1 polymer ?
#
loop_
_entity_poly.entity_id
_entity_poly.type
_entity_poly.pdbx_seq_one_letter_code
_entity_poly.pdbx_strand_id
1 'polypeptide(L)'
;MVAPGSQWPPLSGGRENSVTNTNERILDANYDVRQLLNHISSNNSVKVPKPVLEYLKSIQELTADLIKNPIGQDWKQQFEQLRKQRATGRPNAIGKENTIFATKRATVHTPGPRGKNKRTLDD
;
A
#
# COMPACT_ATOMS: atom_id res chain seq x y z
N MET A 1 -41.20 2.39 33.97
CA MET A 1 -39.90 2.59 34.67
C MET A 1 -39.06 1.35 34.40
N VAL A 2 -37.86 1.50 33.84
CA VAL A 2 -36.94 0.37 33.59
C VAL A 2 -36.33 -0.04 34.94
N ALA A 3 -36.25 -1.34 35.24
CA ALA A 3 -35.73 -1.82 36.50
C ALA A 3 -34.26 -1.39 36.69
N PRO A 4 -33.88 -0.84 37.86
CA PRO A 4 -32.48 -0.57 38.19
C PRO A 4 -31.67 -1.85 38.03
N GLY A 5 -30.70 -1.86 37.12
CA GLY A 5 -29.90 -3.04 36.76
C GLY A 5 -30.22 -3.67 35.40
N SER A 6 -31.29 -3.24 34.70
CA SER A 6 -31.60 -3.66 33.33
C SER A 6 -31.07 -2.72 32.24
N GLN A 7 -30.39 -1.63 32.64
CA GLN A 7 -29.86 -0.65 31.70
C GLN A 7 -28.48 -1.09 31.18
N TRP A 8 -28.43 -1.38 29.88
CA TRP A 8 -27.20 -1.70 29.16
C TRP A 8 -26.26 -0.48 29.05
N PRO A 9 -24.94 -0.69 28.94
CA PRO A 9 -24.00 0.43 28.77
C PRO A 9 -24.27 1.15 27.44
N PRO A 10 -23.96 2.44 27.35
CA PRO A 10 -24.02 3.16 26.08
C PRO A 10 -23.01 2.54 25.10
N LEU A 11 -23.48 2.23 23.90
CA LEU A 11 -22.66 1.74 22.80
C LEU A 11 -22.53 2.84 21.73
N SER A 12 -21.50 2.75 20.91
CA SER A 12 -21.14 3.71 19.86
C SER A 12 -22.25 3.87 18.80
N GLY A 13 -23.19 2.92 18.74
CA GLY A 13 -24.43 3.07 17.98
C GLY A 13 -24.23 3.05 16.46
N GLY A 14 -23.08 2.57 15.97
CA GLY A 14 -22.79 2.49 14.54
C GLY A 14 -22.87 3.85 13.85
N ARG A 15 -22.05 4.82 14.31
CA ARG A 15 -21.99 6.16 13.74
C ARG A 15 -21.88 6.10 12.22
N GLU A 16 -22.70 6.85 11.53
CA GLU A 16 -22.79 6.88 10.06
C GLU A 16 -21.46 7.24 9.37
N ASN A 17 -20.60 8.03 10.02
CA ASN A 17 -19.25 8.38 9.55
C ASN A 17 -18.26 7.22 9.66
N SER A 18 -18.56 6.23 10.52
CA SER A 18 -17.75 5.02 10.72
C SER A 18 -17.88 4.10 9.50
N VAL A 19 -19.02 4.10 8.81
CA VAL A 19 -19.30 3.18 7.67
C VAL A 19 -18.23 3.25 6.57
N THR A 20 -17.64 4.43 6.35
CA THR A 20 -16.63 4.66 5.30
C THR A 20 -15.18 4.58 5.80
N ASN A 21 -14.94 4.56 7.12
CA ASN A 21 -13.61 4.54 7.71
C ASN A 21 -13.39 3.29 8.59
N THR A 22 -12.63 2.33 8.08
CA THR A 22 -12.32 1.07 8.78
C THR A 22 -11.63 1.28 10.13
N ASN A 23 -10.78 2.30 10.28
CA ASN A 23 -10.08 2.55 11.56
C ASN A 23 -11.06 3.03 12.64
N GLU A 24 -11.98 3.92 12.30
CA GLU A 24 -13.04 4.37 13.22
C GLU A 24 -13.93 3.19 13.64
N ARG A 25 -14.27 2.30 12.69
CA ARG A 25 -15.04 1.08 13.01
C ARG A 25 -14.32 0.15 13.98
N ILE A 26 -13.00 0.01 13.83
CA ILE A 26 -12.19 -0.82 14.73
C ILE A 26 -12.18 -0.19 16.14
N LEU A 27 -12.07 1.14 16.23
CA LEU A 27 -12.10 1.86 17.50
C LEU A 27 -13.48 1.76 18.18
N ASP A 28 -14.56 1.98 17.44
CA ASP A 28 -15.93 1.86 17.91
C ASP A 28 -16.21 0.43 18.42
N ALA A 29 -15.82 -0.60 17.66
CA ALA A 29 -16.01 -1.99 18.06
C ALA A 29 -15.20 -2.35 19.31
N ASN A 30 -13.94 -1.89 19.42
CA ASN A 30 -13.13 -2.07 20.63
C ASN A 30 -13.77 -1.39 21.85
N TYR A 31 -14.29 -0.17 21.68
CA TYR A 31 -15.00 0.54 22.73
C TYR A 31 -16.23 -0.24 23.19
N ASP A 32 -17.10 -0.62 22.25
CA ASP A 32 -18.36 -1.31 22.54
C ASP A 32 -18.12 -2.64 23.27
N VAL A 33 -17.19 -3.45 22.77
CA VAL A 33 -16.86 -4.74 23.39
C VAL A 33 -16.29 -4.57 24.80
N ARG A 34 -15.45 -3.55 25.04
CA ARG A 34 -14.95 -3.25 26.39
C ARG A 34 -16.08 -2.84 27.33
N GLN A 35 -17.00 -1.99 26.89
CA GLN A 35 -18.15 -1.60 27.70
C GLN A 35 -19.02 -2.80 28.06
N LEU A 36 -19.28 -3.68 27.10
CA LEU A 36 -20.06 -4.90 27.30
C LEU A 36 -19.38 -5.87 28.28
N LEU A 37 -18.11 -6.18 28.07
CA LEU A 37 -17.36 -7.09 28.95
C LEU A 37 -17.26 -6.55 30.37
N ASN A 38 -17.03 -5.24 30.53
CA ASN A 38 -17.01 -4.59 31.84
C ASN A 38 -18.38 -4.66 32.53
N HIS A 39 -19.47 -4.40 31.81
CA HIS A 39 -20.82 -4.46 32.35
C HIS A 39 -21.20 -5.88 32.80
N ILE A 40 -20.90 -6.89 31.98
CA ILE A 40 -21.16 -8.31 32.29
C ILE A 40 -20.33 -8.73 33.52
N SER A 41 -19.06 -8.35 33.58
CA SER A 41 -18.17 -8.71 34.70
C SER A 41 -18.55 -8.00 36.01
N SER A 42 -19.11 -6.79 35.92
CA SER A 42 -19.51 -5.98 37.09
C SER A 42 -20.91 -6.33 37.59
N ASN A 43 -21.78 -6.91 36.75
CA ASN A 43 -23.17 -7.18 37.06
C ASN A 43 -23.45 -8.68 37.11
N ASN A 44 -23.35 -9.26 38.31
CA ASN A 44 -23.62 -10.69 38.58
C ASN A 44 -25.05 -11.17 38.21
N SER A 45 -25.97 -10.25 37.90
CA SER A 45 -27.33 -10.60 37.46
C SER A 45 -27.42 -10.91 35.96
N VAL A 46 -26.43 -10.49 35.16
CA VAL A 46 -26.44 -10.66 33.70
C VAL A 46 -25.89 -12.05 33.34
N LYS A 47 -26.79 -12.98 32.99
CA LYS A 47 -26.42 -14.31 32.51
C LYS A 47 -26.19 -14.28 31.00
N VAL A 48 -24.92 -14.23 30.59
CA VAL A 48 -24.52 -14.35 29.18
C VAL A 48 -24.04 -15.78 28.90
N PRO A 49 -24.53 -16.44 27.83
CA PRO A 49 -24.01 -17.74 27.43
C PRO A 49 -22.49 -17.71 27.19
N LYS A 50 -21.79 -18.74 27.66
CA LYS A 50 -20.32 -18.85 27.52
C LYS A 50 -19.82 -18.61 26.09
N PRO A 51 -20.44 -19.15 25.01
CA PRO A 51 -19.98 -18.90 23.65
C PRO A 51 -20.02 -17.42 23.25
N VAL A 52 -20.99 -16.66 23.76
CA VAL A 52 -21.10 -15.22 23.49
C VAL A 52 -19.99 -14.46 24.21
N LEU A 53 -19.66 -14.84 25.46
CA LEU A 53 -18.55 -14.24 26.20
C LEU A 53 -17.20 -14.51 25.52
N GLU A 54 -16.99 -15.73 25.04
CA GLU A 54 -15.78 -16.11 24.29
C GLU A 54 -15.67 -15.33 22.98
N TYR A 55 -16.78 -15.18 22.25
CA TYR A 55 -16.81 -14.36 21.04
C TYR A 55 -16.48 -12.89 21.31
N LEU A 56 -17.02 -12.29 22.37
CA LEU A 56 -16.69 -10.91 22.76
C LEU A 56 -15.20 -10.75 23.07
N LYS A 57 -14.58 -11.72 23.76
CA LYS A 57 -13.13 -11.71 24.00
C LYS A 57 -12.33 -11.81 22.71
N SER A 58 -12.74 -12.68 21.78
CA SER A 58 -12.12 -12.80 20.47
C SER A 58 -12.17 -11.47 19.68
N ILE A 59 -13.30 -10.75 19.72
CA ILE A 59 -13.39 -9.42 19.10
C ILE A 59 -12.48 -8.40 19.81
N GLN A 60 -12.39 -8.45 21.14
CA GLN A 60 -11.50 -7.58 21.91
C GLN A 60 -10.03 -7.77 21.48
N GLU A 61 -9.58 -9.03 21.37
CA GLU A 61 -8.23 -9.37 20.91
C GLU A 61 -8.01 -8.90 19.47
N LEU A 62 -8.92 -9.24 18.56
CA LEU A 62 -8.85 -8.85 17.15
C LEU A 62 -8.75 -7.33 16.98
N THR A 63 -9.61 -6.57 17.67
CA THR A 63 -9.63 -5.12 17.56
C THR A 63 -8.38 -4.49 18.18
N ALA A 64 -7.85 -5.04 19.28
CA ALA A 64 -6.58 -4.60 19.86
C ALA A 64 -5.40 -4.84 18.90
N ASP A 65 -5.40 -5.97 18.20
CA ASP A 65 -4.37 -6.29 17.20
C ASP A 65 -4.46 -5.41 15.97
N LEU A 66 -5.66 -5.12 15.48
CA LEU A 66 -5.87 -4.21 14.35
C LEU A 66 -5.51 -2.74 14.69
N ILE A 67 -5.64 -2.34 15.95
CA ILE A 67 -5.16 -1.02 16.42
C ILE A 67 -3.63 -0.96 16.39
N LYS A 68 -2.95 -2.02 16.83
CA LYS A 68 -1.48 -2.11 16.81
C LYS A 68 -0.93 -2.26 15.39
N ASN A 69 -1.61 -3.07 14.59
CA ASN A 69 -1.24 -3.45 13.23
C ASN A 69 -2.38 -3.08 12.28
N PRO A 70 -2.50 -1.78 11.91
CA PRO A 70 -3.57 -1.34 11.05
C PRO A 70 -3.51 -2.05 9.70
N ILE A 71 -4.69 -2.35 9.16
CA ILE A 71 -4.82 -3.11 7.91
C ILE A 71 -4.00 -2.44 6.82
N GLY A 72 -3.12 -3.24 6.23
CA GLY A 72 -2.31 -2.82 5.12
C GLY A 72 -1.05 -2.05 5.47
N GLN A 73 -0.59 -2.09 6.72
CA GLN A 73 0.77 -1.68 7.04
C GLN A 73 1.81 -2.47 6.26
N ASP A 74 1.64 -3.79 6.11
CA ASP A 74 2.58 -4.64 5.38
C ASP A 74 2.70 -4.22 3.92
N TRP A 75 1.57 -3.96 3.24
CA TRP A 75 1.60 -3.51 1.84
C TRP A 75 2.26 -2.14 1.71
N LYS A 76 2.04 -1.21 2.67
CA LYS A 76 2.68 0.11 2.66
C LYS A 76 4.18 -0.01 2.81
N GLN A 77 4.65 -0.86 3.72
CA GLN A 77 6.07 -1.12 3.91
C GLN A 77 6.70 -1.75 2.67
N GLN A 78 6.06 -2.76 2.08
CA GLN A 78 6.52 -3.39 0.84
C GLN A 78 6.56 -2.39 -0.32
N PHE A 79 5.53 -1.56 -0.45
CA PHE A 79 5.47 -0.53 -1.49
C PHE A 79 6.58 0.52 -1.33
N GLU A 80 6.83 0.98 -0.10
CA GLU A 80 7.95 1.90 0.18
C GLU A 80 9.31 1.26 -0.06
N GLN A 81 9.48 -0.03 0.28
CA GLN A 81 10.70 -0.77 -0.06
C GLN A 81 10.91 -0.85 -1.57
N LEU A 82 9.86 -1.14 -2.34
CA LEU A 82 9.92 -1.14 -3.81
C LEU A 82 10.25 0.25 -4.38
N ARG A 83 9.69 1.32 -3.82
CA ARG A 83 10.03 2.71 -4.21
C ARG A 83 11.51 3.00 -3.97
N LYS A 84 12.05 2.61 -2.82
CA LYS A 84 13.46 2.78 -2.47
C LYS A 84 14.38 1.97 -3.38
N GLN A 85 14.05 0.70 -3.65
CA GLN A 85 14.78 -0.14 -4.61
C GLN A 85 14.79 0.46 -6.01
N ARG A 86 13.70 1.09 -6.45
CA ARG A 86 13.66 1.77 -7.76
C ARG A 86 14.51 3.05 -7.77
N ALA A 87 14.61 3.74 -6.64
CA ALA A 87 15.47 4.92 -6.50
C ALA A 87 16.96 4.54 -6.43
N THR A 88 17.31 3.45 -5.74
CA THR A 88 18.70 2.95 -5.61
C THR A 88 19.14 2.07 -6.78
N GLY A 89 18.19 1.50 -7.52
CA GLY A 89 18.40 0.67 -8.71
C GLY A 89 18.50 1.45 -10.02
N ARG A 90 18.52 2.79 -9.99
CA ARG A 90 19.13 3.55 -11.08
C ARG A 90 20.63 3.53 -10.85
N PRO A 91 21.43 2.71 -11.56
CA PRO A 91 22.80 3.11 -11.78
C PRO A 91 22.72 4.50 -12.39
N ASN A 92 23.47 5.44 -11.83
CA ASN A 92 23.81 6.66 -12.52
C ASN A 92 24.16 6.27 -13.96
N ALA A 93 23.33 6.67 -14.92
CA ALA A 93 23.72 6.67 -16.33
C ALA A 93 24.76 7.78 -16.51
N ILE A 94 25.91 7.63 -15.83
CA ILE A 94 27.15 8.28 -16.19
C ILE A 94 27.65 7.48 -17.40
N GLY A 95 27.76 8.16 -18.54
CA GLY A 95 28.51 7.66 -19.69
C GLY A 95 27.70 6.92 -20.76
N LYS A 96 26.66 7.54 -21.31
CA LYS A 96 26.39 7.41 -22.76
C LYS A 96 26.20 8.79 -23.35
N GLU A 97 27.27 9.58 -23.27
CA GLU A 97 27.48 10.68 -24.20
C GLU A 97 27.61 10.09 -25.60
N ASN A 98 26.51 10.10 -26.35
CA ASN A 98 26.57 10.01 -27.81
C ASN A 98 27.22 11.29 -28.32
N THR A 99 28.54 11.37 -28.21
CA THR A 99 29.36 12.33 -28.94
C THR A 99 29.41 11.88 -30.39
N ILE A 100 28.32 12.08 -31.14
CA ILE A 100 28.30 11.91 -32.60
C ILE A 100 27.86 13.22 -33.27
N PHE A 101 28.16 14.39 -32.69
CA PHE A 101 28.02 15.64 -33.42
C PHE A 101 29.04 16.67 -32.95
N ALA A 102 30.29 16.55 -33.42
CA ALA A 102 31.10 17.71 -33.78
C ALA A 102 32.41 17.32 -34.49
N THR A 103 32.56 17.91 -35.68
CA THR A 103 33.84 18.28 -36.31
C THR A 103 34.53 17.20 -37.15
N LYS A 104 34.33 17.31 -38.47
CA LYS A 104 35.37 17.85 -39.37
C LYS A 104 34.73 18.32 -40.66
N ARG A 105 34.73 19.64 -40.87
CA ARG A 105 34.77 20.21 -42.22
C ARG A 105 36.04 19.66 -42.87
N ALA A 106 35.87 18.72 -43.78
CA ALA A 106 36.88 18.37 -44.78
C ALA A 106 36.12 18.32 -46.10
N THR A 107 36.32 19.33 -46.92
CA THR A 107 36.00 19.38 -48.34
C THR A 107 36.44 18.09 -49.01
N VAL A 108 35.48 17.23 -49.39
CA VAL A 108 35.75 16.02 -50.17
C VAL A 108 35.60 16.36 -51.64
N HIS A 109 36.68 16.08 -52.35
CA HIS A 109 37.01 16.40 -53.73
C HIS A 109 35.97 15.93 -54.75
N THR A 110 35.76 16.77 -55.76
CA THR A 110 35.07 16.49 -57.02
C THR A 110 35.64 15.22 -57.69
N PRO A 111 34.83 14.23 -58.09
CA PRO A 111 35.34 13.06 -58.81
C PRO A 111 35.68 13.45 -60.26
N GLY A 112 36.98 13.47 -60.58
CA GLY A 112 37.47 13.55 -61.96
C GLY A 112 37.18 12.26 -62.75
N PRO A 113 37.11 12.33 -64.09
CA PRO A 113 36.54 11.27 -64.92
C PRO A 113 37.45 10.03 -64.94
N ARG A 114 36.94 8.92 -64.42
CA ARG A 114 37.64 7.64 -64.42
C ARG A 114 37.45 6.96 -65.78
N GLY A 115 38.53 6.96 -66.56
CA GLY A 115 38.62 6.42 -67.92
C GLY A 115 38.14 4.97 -68.05
N LYS A 116 37.44 4.71 -69.15
CA LYS A 116 36.96 3.38 -69.54
C LYS A 116 38.07 2.64 -70.27
N ASN A 117 38.59 1.58 -69.66
CA ASN A 117 39.45 0.62 -70.35
C ASN A 117 38.64 -0.64 -70.63
N LYS A 118 37.97 -0.72 -71.79
CA LYS A 118 37.61 -2.00 -72.42
C LYS A 118 38.61 -2.22 -73.55
N ARG A 119 39.43 -3.26 -73.39
CA ARG A 119 40.33 -3.78 -74.41
C ARG A 119 39.52 -4.77 -75.24
N THR A 120 39.26 -4.44 -76.50
CA THR A 120 38.91 -5.37 -77.59
C THR A 120 39.80 -5.00 -78.77
N LEU A 121 40.53 -6.00 -79.23
CA LEU A 121 41.65 -6.05 -80.19
C LEU A 121 41.47 -7.49 -80.74
N ASP A 122 41.34 -7.82 -82.03
CA ASP A 122 41.54 -7.15 -83.32
C ASP A 122 40.69 -7.86 -84.41
N ASP A 123 40.68 -7.22 -85.59
CA ASP A 123 40.35 -7.66 -86.97
C ASP A 123 38.91 -8.12 -87.35
#